data_AF-A0A9P7AQD1-F1
#
_entry.id   AF-A0A9P7AQD1-F1
#
_cell.length_a   1.000
_cell.length_b   1.000
_cell.length_c   1.000
_cell.angle_alpha   90.00
_cell.angle_beta   90.00
_cell.angle_gamma   90.00
#
_symmetry.space_group_name_H-M   'P 1'
#
loop_
_entity.id
_entity.type
_entity.pdbx_description
1 polymer ?
#
loop_
_entity_poly.entity_id
_entity_poly.type
_entity_poly.pdbx_seq_one_letter_code
_entity_poly.pdbx_strand_id
1 'polypeptide(L)'
;RKISADLKLAAIRLHEQGILRLRDILDCVGFSRRTFYRIKKLHDETGNVVKPTRSEYLGRPRTLNFEDLQYLLELVYHRPDWFLDKLTALMKRNHFVAMHYTTIHRELVRAGVSLKKLRKIASERNEDL
;
A
#
# COMPACT_ATOMS: atom_id res chain seq x y z
N ARG A 1 -0.97 -21.03 -15.28
CA ARG A 1 0.09 -20.90 -16.30
C ARG A 1 0.40 -19.42 -16.50
N LYS A 2 1.66 -18.99 -16.39
CA LYS A 2 2.07 -17.58 -16.60
C LYS A 2 2.35 -17.39 -18.09
N ILE A 3 1.56 -16.55 -18.76
CA ILE A 3 1.75 -16.22 -20.19
C ILE A 3 2.77 -15.09 -20.27
N SER A 4 3.81 -15.26 -21.08
CA SER A 4 4.84 -14.22 -21.31
C SER A 4 4.22 -12.93 -21.84
N ALA A 5 4.80 -11.78 -21.49
CA ALA A 5 4.37 -10.48 -22.01
C ALA A 5 4.46 -10.44 -23.55
N ASP A 6 5.52 -11.00 -24.11
CA ASP A 6 5.78 -10.99 -25.55
C ASP A 6 4.70 -11.75 -26.32
N LEU A 7 4.25 -12.90 -25.79
CA LEU A 7 3.17 -13.68 -26.40
C LEU A 7 1.85 -12.91 -26.41
N LYS A 8 1.58 -12.11 -25.37
CA LYS A 8 0.39 -11.27 -25.32
C LYS A 8 0.47 -10.14 -26.35
N LEU A 9 1.64 -9.52 -26.47
CA LEU A 9 1.88 -8.44 -27.42
C LEU A 9 1.80 -8.93 -28.86
N ALA A 10 2.41 -10.09 -29.16
CA ALA A 10 2.32 -10.72 -30.47
C ALA A 10 0.86 -11.04 -30.83
N ALA A 11 0.08 -11.63 -29.90
CA ALA A 11 -1.33 -11.93 -30.13
C ALA A 11 -2.17 -10.68 -30.44
N ILE A 12 -1.91 -9.56 -29.74
CA ILE A 12 -2.60 -8.29 -30.00
C ILE A 12 -2.22 -7.75 -31.38
N ARG A 13 -0.93 -7.68 -31.71
CA ARG A 13 -0.45 -7.15 -33.00
C ARG A 13 -1.00 -7.95 -34.18
N LEU A 14 -1.00 -9.28 -34.08
CA LEU A 14 -1.56 -10.17 -35.10
C LEU A 14 -3.05 -9.93 -35.31
N HIS A 15 -3.79 -9.62 -34.25
CA HIS A 15 -5.22 -9.32 -34.32
C HIS A 15 -5.50 -7.92 -34.89
N GLU A 16 -4.76 -6.89 -34.44
CA GLU A 16 -4.93 -5.50 -34.88
C GLU A 16 -4.55 -5.30 -36.35
N GLN A 17 -3.51 -6.01 -36.82
CA GLN A 17 -3.09 -5.98 -38.22
C GLN A 17 -3.94 -6.89 -39.12
N GLY A 18 -4.88 -7.66 -38.55
CA GLY A 18 -5.76 -8.55 -39.32
C GLY A 18 -5.04 -9.71 -40.03
N ILE A 19 -3.81 -10.05 -39.61
CA ILE A 19 -2.96 -11.07 -40.27
C ILE A 19 -3.56 -12.47 -40.10
N LEU A 20 -4.12 -12.76 -38.91
CA LEU A 20 -4.71 -14.05 -38.59
C LEU A 20 -6.10 -13.88 -38.00
N ARG A 21 -6.97 -14.89 -38.18
CA ARG A 21 -8.26 -14.91 -37.50
C ARG A 21 -8.03 -15.15 -36.02
N LEU A 22 -8.91 -14.58 -35.19
CA LEU A 22 -8.79 -14.68 -33.73
C LEU A 22 -8.68 -16.14 -33.25
N ARG A 23 -9.38 -17.08 -33.88
CA ARG A 23 -9.33 -18.50 -33.52
C ARG A 23 -7.91 -19.07 -33.67
N ASP A 24 -7.29 -18.84 -34.82
CA ASP A 24 -5.94 -19.32 -35.14
C ASP A 24 -4.89 -18.71 -34.21
N ILE A 25 -5.04 -17.42 -33.86
CA ILE A 25 -4.19 -16.75 -32.88
C ILE A 25 -4.29 -17.48 -31.53
N LEU A 26 -5.52 -17.70 -31.02
CA LEU A 26 -5.73 -18.31 -29.69
C LEU A 26 -5.20 -19.75 -29.62
N ASP A 27 -5.35 -20.51 -30.70
CA ASP A 27 -4.84 -21.88 -30.80
C ASP A 27 -3.29 -21.88 -30.78
N CYS A 28 -2.64 -20.91 -31.42
CA CYS A 28 -1.18 -20.75 -31.42
C CYS A 28 -0.61 -20.28 -30.07
N VAL A 29 -1.17 -19.20 -29.47
CA VAL A 29 -0.64 -18.65 -28.19
C VAL A 29 -1.14 -19.41 -26.96
N GLY A 30 -2.14 -20.28 -27.09
CA GLY A 30 -2.56 -21.21 -26.06
C GLY A 30 -3.26 -20.55 -24.86
N PHE A 31 -3.98 -19.45 -25.07
CA PHE A 31 -4.81 -18.83 -24.04
C PHE A 31 -6.23 -18.50 -24.51
N SER A 32 -7.17 -18.48 -23.57
CA SER A 32 -8.60 -18.36 -23.88
C SER A 32 -8.99 -17.02 -24.51
N ARG A 33 -10.09 -17.00 -25.26
CA ARG A 33 -10.72 -15.78 -25.80
C ARG A 33 -11.02 -14.74 -24.73
N ARG A 34 -11.42 -15.17 -23.52
CA ARG A 34 -11.64 -14.27 -22.37
C ARG A 34 -10.35 -13.59 -21.93
N THR A 35 -9.24 -14.33 -21.88
CA THR A 35 -7.92 -13.79 -21.56
C THR A 35 -7.50 -12.78 -22.62
N PHE A 36 -7.70 -13.09 -23.89
CA PHE A 36 -7.42 -12.19 -25.00
C PHE A 36 -8.12 -10.83 -24.84
N TYR A 37 -9.44 -10.80 -24.68
CA TYR A 37 -10.17 -9.53 -24.55
C TYR A 37 -9.80 -8.76 -23.29
N ARG A 38 -9.43 -9.43 -22.19
CA ARG A 38 -8.92 -8.75 -21.00
C ARG A 38 -7.58 -8.04 -21.27
N ILE A 39 -6.70 -8.68 -22.04
CA ILE A 39 -5.40 -8.11 -22.42
C ILE A 39 -5.63 -7.00 -23.45
N LYS A 40 -6.47 -7.21 -24.46
CA LYS A 40 -6.82 -6.20 -25.46
C LYS A 40 -7.40 -4.95 -24.80
N LYS A 41 -8.38 -5.10 -23.91
CA LYS A 41 -8.94 -3.97 -23.14
C LYS A 41 -7.85 -3.21 -22.37
N LEU A 42 -6.95 -3.92 -21.70
CA LEU A 42 -5.84 -3.27 -20.98
C LEU A 42 -4.90 -2.51 -21.94
N HIS A 43 -4.60 -3.10 -23.09
CA HIS A 43 -3.76 -2.49 -24.11
C HIS A 43 -4.43 -1.23 -24.70
N ASP A 44 -5.72 -1.31 -25.03
CA ASP A 44 -6.51 -0.18 -25.51
C ASP A 44 -6.55 0.97 -24.48
N GLU A 45 -6.62 0.65 -23.18
CA GLU A 45 -6.69 1.64 -22.09
C GLU A 45 -5.32 2.22 -21.67
N THR A 46 -4.24 1.44 -21.77
CA THR A 46 -2.94 1.80 -21.13
C THR A 46 -1.72 1.67 -22.04
N GLY A 47 -1.89 1.18 -23.27
CA GLY A 47 -0.80 0.81 -24.17
C GLY A 47 0.00 -0.43 -23.73
N ASN A 48 -0.35 -1.05 -22.59
CA ASN A 48 0.40 -2.16 -22.00
C ASN A 48 -0.39 -3.46 -22.02
N VAL A 49 0.30 -4.59 -22.24
CA VAL A 49 -0.30 -5.94 -22.25
C VAL A 49 -0.15 -6.67 -20.90
N VAL A 50 0.61 -6.07 -19.99
CA VAL A 50 0.81 -6.54 -18.62
C VAL A 50 0.31 -5.44 -17.71
N LYS A 51 -0.52 -5.81 -16.74
CA LYS A 51 -0.91 -4.84 -15.71
C LYS A 51 0.37 -4.40 -14.99
N PRO A 52 0.59 -3.09 -14.82
CA PRO A 52 1.71 -2.64 -14.00
C PRO A 52 1.61 -3.37 -12.66
N THR A 53 2.73 -3.94 -12.23
CA THR A 53 2.84 -4.59 -10.93
C THR A 53 2.64 -3.49 -9.89
N ARG A 54 1.39 -3.18 -9.55
CA ARG A 54 1.06 -2.36 -8.38
C ARG A 54 1.43 -3.19 -7.15
N SER A 55 2.70 -3.19 -6.76
CA SER A 55 3.17 -3.98 -5.62
C SER A 55 4.02 -3.24 -4.61
N GLU A 56 3.96 -1.91 -4.55
CA GLU A 56 4.50 -1.20 -3.37
C GLU A 56 3.41 -0.66 -2.44
N TYR A 57 2.16 -0.57 -2.89
CA TYR A 57 1.05 0.00 -2.11
C TYR A 57 -0.13 -0.96 -1.97
N LEU A 58 0.14 -2.23 -1.65
CA LEU A 58 -0.93 -3.20 -1.35
C LEU A 58 -1.49 -2.95 0.05
N GLY A 59 -2.52 -2.11 0.14
CA GLY A 59 -3.28 -1.89 1.37
C GLY A 59 -4.29 -0.74 1.29
N ARG A 60 -5.22 -0.69 2.26
CA ARG A 60 -6.01 0.51 2.52
C ARG A 60 -5.05 1.67 2.80
N PRO A 61 -5.28 2.87 2.24
CA PRO A 61 -4.52 4.07 2.60
C PRO A 61 -4.45 4.21 4.12
N ARG A 62 -3.28 4.60 4.62
CA ARG A 62 -3.06 4.79 6.05
C ARG A 62 -3.94 5.93 6.56
N THR A 63 -4.36 5.81 7.82
CA THR A 63 -5.16 6.86 8.48
C THR A 63 -4.35 8.13 8.71
N LEU A 64 -3.04 7.98 8.98
CA LEU A 64 -2.12 9.11 9.11
C LEU A 64 -1.47 9.41 7.77
N ASN A 65 -1.47 10.69 7.39
CA ASN A 65 -0.63 11.17 6.31
C ASN A 65 0.84 11.29 6.79
N PHE A 66 1.74 11.71 5.91
CA PHE A 66 3.16 11.85 6.24
C PHE A 66 3.42 12.94 7.29
N GLU A 67 2.75 14.09 7.18
CA GLU A 67 2.90 15.23 8.08
C GLU A 67 2.46 14.91 9.51
N ASP A 68 1.31 14.23 9.65
CA ASP A 68 0.79 13.73 10.92
C ASP A 68 1.76 12.75 11.59
N LEU A 69 2.40 11.90 10.78
CA LEU A 69 3.39 10.95 11.27
C LEU A 69 4.66 11.67 11.74
N GLN A 70 5.13 12.68 11.00
CA GLN A 70 6.29 13.49 11.41
C GLN A 70 6.01 14.23 12.72
N TYR A 71 4.85 14.88 12.82
CA TYR A 71 4.43 15.56 14.04
C TYR A 71 4.40 14.60 15.24
N LEU A 72 3.81 13.43 15.06
CA LEU A 72 3.75 12.41 16.11
C LEU A 72 5.16 11.95 16.55
N LEU A 73 6.09 11.80 15.61
CA LEU A 73 7.49 11.44 15.90
C LEU A 73 8.23 12.55 16.65
N GLU A 74 8.03 13.82 16.26
CA GLU A 74 8.58 14.96 16.97
C GLU A 74 8.08 15.04 18.40
N LEU A 75 6.78 14.82 18.64
CA LEU A 75 6.22 14.78 19.99
C LEU A 75 6.88 13.70 20.86
N VAL A 76 7.04 12.49 20.32
CA VAL A 76 7.69 11.37 21.03
C VAL A 76 9.18 11.64 21.25
N TYR A 77 9.85 12.30 20.30
CA TYR A 77 11.26 12.66 20.43
C TYR A 77 11.49 13.73 21.52
N HIS A 78 10.68 14.79 21.52
CA HIS A 78 10.79 15.88 22.49
C HIS A 78 10.31 15.51 23.89
N ARG A 79 9.28 14.65 23.99
CA ARG A 79 8.65 14.26 25.26
C ARG A 79 8.30 12.76 25.23
N PRO A 80 9.29 11.87 25.39
CA PRO A 80 9.05 10.43 25.39
C PRO A 80 8.20 9.95 26.58
N ASP A 81 8.04 10.79 27.59
CA ASP A 81 7.27 10.51 28.82
C ASP A 81 5.75 10.65 28.64
N TRP A 82 5.29 11.07 27.47
CA TRP A 82 3.86 11.26 27.22
C TRP A 82 3.17 9.94 26.90
N PHE A 83 2.11 9.66 27.67
CA PHE A 83 1.23 8.52 27.43
C PHE A 83 0.52 8.62 26.07
N LEU A 84 0.19 7.47 25.50
CA LEU A 84 -0.49 7.37 24.20
C LEU A 84 -1.83 8.14 24.18
N ASP A 85 -2.54 8.22 25.30
CA ASP A 85 -3.81 8.97 25.41
C ASP A 85 -3.62 10.48 25.32
N LYS A 86 -2.45 10.98 25.74
CA LYS A 86 -2.09 12.39 25.55
C LYS A 86 -1.74 12.65 24.09
N LEU A 87 -1.06 11.71 23.44
CA LEU A 87 -0.76 11.80 22.00
C LEU A 87 -2.04 11.75 21.16
N THR A 88 -3.02 10.91 21.50
CA THR A 88 -4.32 10.90 20.80
C THR A 88 -5.07 12.23 20.97
N ALA A 89 -5.05 12.80 22.18
CA ALA A 89 -5.67 14.10 22.44
C ALA A 89 -5.00 15.23 21.63
N LEU A 90 -3.67 15.22 21.51
CA LEU A 90 -2.91 16.20 20.73
C LEU A 90 -3.13 16.05 19.23
N MET A 91 -3.14 14.81 18.71
CA MET A 91 -3.48 14.53 17.32
C MET A 91 -4.88 15.03 16.97
N LYS A 92 -5.86 14.80 17.86
CA LYS A 92 -7.22 15.29 17.67
C LYS A 92 -7.31 16.82 17.70
N ARG A 93 -6.56 17.47 18.60
CA ARG A 93 -6.62 18.93 18.80
C ARG A 93 -5.85 19.72 17.74
N ASN A 94 -4.68 19.25 17.34
CA ASN A 94 -3.72 20.02 16.54
C ASN A 94 -3.73 19.59 15.07
N HIS A 95 -4.02 18.32 14.78
CA HIS A 95 -4.06 17.76 13.42
C HIS A 95 -5.47 17.36 12.98
N PHE A 96 -6.48 17.54 13.84
CA PHE A 96 -7.87 17.14 13.59
C PHE A 96 -8.04 15.65 13.25
N VAL A 97 -7.07 14.80 13.63
CA VAL A 97 -7.12 13.36 13.42
C VAL A 97 -7.56 12.65 14.69
N ALA A 98 -8.80 12.19 14.70
CA ALA A 98 -9.32 11.33 15.75
C ALA A 98 -8.92 9.87 15.48
N MET A 99 -8.08 9.31 16.33
CA MET A 99 -7.60 7.93 16.22
C MET A 99 -7.50 7.27 17.58
N HIS A 100 -7.70 5.95 17.61
CA HIS A 100 -7.54 5.16 18.81
C HIS A 100 -6.05 4.99 19.18
N TYR A 101 -5.73 4.83 20.47
CA TYR A 101 -4.34 4.70 20.94
C TYR A 101 -3.59 3.53 20.28
N THR A 102 -4.30 2.47 19.91
CA THR A 102 -3.72 1.31 19.20
C THR A 102 -3.24 1.68 17.79
N THR A 103 -3.88 2.65 17.13
CA THR A 103 -3.44 3.15 15.82
C THR A 103 -2.15 3.95 15.97
N ILE A 104 -2.04 4.81 16.99
CA ILE A 104 -0.80 5.55 17.30
C ILE A 104 0.33 4.58 17.60
N HIS A 105 0.07 3.60 18.47
CA HIS A 105 1.04 2.59 18.84
C HIS A 105 1.57 1.82 17.62
N ARG A 106 0.69 1.40 16.71
CA ARG A 106 1.08 0.69 15.48
C ARG A 106 1.96 1.55 14.56
N GLU A 107 1.62 2.82 14.40
CA GLU A 107 2.39 3.73 13.54
C GLU A 107 3.76 4.07 14.16
N LEU A 108 3.85 4.24 15.48
CA LEU A 108 5.12 4.42 16.20
C LEU A 108 6.06 3.22 16.10
N VAL A 109 5.54 2.00 16.30
CA VAL A 109 6.34 0.77 16.16
C VAL A 109 6.86 0.62 14.73
N ARG A 110 6.03 0.94 13.74
CA ARG A 110 6.43 0.92 12.32
C ARG A 110 7.48 1.96 11.97
N ALA A 111 7.43 3.11 12.63
CA ALA A 111 8.44 4.16 12.50
C ALA A 111 9.73 3.88 13.30
N GLY A 112 9.85 2.70 13.92
CA GLY A 112 11.07 2.27 14.61
C GLY A 112 11.17 2.71 16.08
N VAL A 113 10.09 3.22 16.68
CA VAL A 113 10.08 3.60 18.10
C VAL A 113 9.98 2.35 18.98
N SER A 114 11.05 2.05 19.73
CA SER A 114 11.13 0.87 20.59
C SER A 114 10.43 1.07 21.95
N LEU A 115 9.58 0.11 22.30
CA LEU A 115 8.77 0.08 23.53
C LEU A 115 9.57 0.08 24.83
N LYS A 116 10.86 -0.29 24.81
CA LYS A 116 11.71 -0.25 26.03
C LYS A 116 11.85 1.18 26.57
N LYS A 117 11.87 2.18 25.69
CA LYS A 117 11.95 3.59 26.08
C LYS A 117 10.64 4.06 26.71
N LEU A 118 9.50 3.68 26.11
CA LEU A 118 8.16 4.05 26.57
C LEU A 118 7.73 3.32 27.86
N ARG A 119 8.07 2.02 28.01
CA ARG A 119 7.70 1.22 29.21
C ARG A 119 8.54 1.56 30.43
N LYS A 120 9.82 1.91 30.27
CA LYS A 120 10.71 2.28 31.39
C LYS A 120 10.17 3.50 32.14
N ILE A 121 9.79 4.54 31.40
CA ILE A 121 9.23 5.78 31.96
C ILE A 121 7.87 5.56 32.63
N ALA A 122 7.04 4.66 32.09
CA ALA A 122 5.75 4.31 32.69
C ALA A 122 5.91 3.48 33.99
N SER A 123 6.95 2.66 34.11
CA SER A 123 7.23 1.86 35.30
C SER A 123 7.76 2.72 36.45
N GLU A 124 8.65 3.68 36.17
CA GLU A 124 9.29 4.56 37.18
C GLU A 124 8.28 5.46 37.91
N ARG A 125 7.07 5.68 37.37
CA ARG A 125 6.02 6.51 37.98
C ARG A 125 4.88 5.74 38.64
N ASN A 126 4.73 4.44 38.39
CA ASN A 126 3.79 3.61 39.15
C ASN A 126 4.34 3.29 40.56
N GLU A 127 5.62 3.58 40.82
CA GLU A 127 6.26 3.50 42.13
C GLU A 127 6.07 4.79 42.96
N ASP A 128 5.64 5.89 42.34
CA ASP A 128 5.38 7.20 42.98
C ASP A 128 3.90 7.39 43.43
N LEU A 129 3.10 6.31 43.47
CA LEU A 129 1.71 6.29 43.97
C LEU A 129 1.56 5.55 45.30
#